data_AF-A0A151ZSH6-F1
#
_entry.id   AF-A0A151ZSH6-F1
#
_cell.length_a   1.000
_cell.length_b   1.000
_cell.length_c   1.000
_cell.angle_alpha   90.00
_cell.angle_beta   90.00
_cell.angle_gamma   90.00
#
_symmetry.space_group_name_H-M   'P 1'
#
loop_
_entity.id
_entity.type
_entity.pdbx_description
1 polymer ?
#
loop_
_entity_poly.entity_id
_entity_poly.type
_entity_poly.pdbx_seq_one_letter_code
_entity_poly.pdbx_strand_id
1 'polypeptide(L)'
;MQMTKFFDGLSFVLDLPISTKTVQKNQYVAFIKDNGGQVDFALSSKTTHLITHDINGFKAKSGYKIGCCVVTDKYLIDCMTENKRCDILPYLSVNGELVRQNYEKSINSSIDWVSSQLKSVLSDLDFNVRPVPTTTTLPLKSIPTSSITSTKHSTPSSYTKYSAQTVSTSTTSPSTSPTKSAPSTTSSSVLNVEPSSASVAAVSLFQQTLNQRKLELEKKNQEIQLQLAAKQVERQKALDQKKLEKEEKIRLMNLEKEKKIQAESERRKSVLERLNIKPTSYLEASSLTSSHSSIKLNNPTINSKHSKQQQVPINKKSKKQEKQEKREQDETQKRLAKEERTRIYNENKIKQDQLDKETKEKEMAESLRLFLLREEKRKKKLQLEMEKIAAESNPDTPKSTTEVKKVEPKEQPGIHKDLRKIFVGGIDFVELEKKYSRKPSQLSKLKLKKISYLIPYFNQFGQVEERSVAKDHFFITYQKVEDAQRAVEHFKVLENRKLLTADMEKKLTESKAELLLACSSFYVRLTKSVKKVQLTEKNQQEKKQKLESQIQKEMDAIEDAGWTIV
;
A
#
# COMPACT_ATOMS: atom_id res chain seq x y z
N MET A 1 17.04 5.55 -47.77
CA MET A 1 17.52 5.56 -46.38
C MET A 1 16.30 5.50 -45.46
N GLN A 2 16.12 4.43 -44.69
CA GLN A 2 15.10 4.41 -43.64
C GLN A 2 15.57 5.36 -42.54
N MET A 3 14.74 6.36 -42.20
CA MET A 3 14.99 7.19 -41.02
C MET A 3 14.98 6.27 -39.80
N THR A 4 16.13 6.13 -39.13
CA THR A 4 16.23 5.36 -37.90
C THR A 4 15.33 6.00 -36.85
N LYS A 5 14.37 5.24 -36.35
CA LYS A 5 13.47 5.73 -35.31
C LYS A 5 14.26 5.84 -34.00
N PHE A 6 14.14 6.97 -33.30
CA PHE A 6 15.09 7.29 -32.22
C PHE A 6 14.85 6.55 -30.90
N PHE A 7 13.74 5.81 -30.76
CA PHE A 7 13.51 4.88 -29.64
C PHE A 7 13.69 3.41 -30.01
N ASP A 8 14.27 3.12 -31.18
CA ASP A 8 14.53 1.74 -31.58
C ASP A 8 15.42 0.99 -30.57
N GLY A 9 15.04 -0.25 -30.26
CA GLY A 9 15.68 -1.07 -29.22
C GLY A 9 15.38 -0.67 -27.77
N LEU A 10 14.56 0.35 -27.51
CA LEU A 10 14.19 0.75 -26.15
C LEU A 10 12.83 0.17 -25.74
N SER A 11 12.76 -0.40 -24.53
CA SER A 11 11.52 -0.80 -23.86
C SER A 11 11.18 0.14 -22.69
N PHE A 12 9.93 0.60 -22.66
CA PHE A 12 9.38 1.54 -21.70
C PHE A 12 8.29 0.90 -20.84
N VAL A 13 8.27 1.24 -19.56
CA VAL A 13 7.12 1.02 -18.67
C VAL A 13 6.64 2.37 -18.17
N LEU A 14 5.33 2.60 -18.21
CA LEU A 14 4.71 3.85 -17.77
C LEU A 14 4.05 3.66 -16.40
N ASP A 15 4.57 4.31 -15.36
CA ASP A 15 4.01 4.35 -14.00
C ASP A 15 3.52 5.76 -13.66
N LEU A 16 2.42 6.13 -14.30
CA LEU A 16 1.80 7.45 -14.19
C LEU A 16 0.61 7.40 -13.22
N PRO A 17 0.41 8.44 -12.39
CA PRO A 17 -0.63 8.45 -11.38
C PRO A 17 -2.03 8.29 -11.98
N ILE A 18 -2.99 7.89 -11.14
CA ILE A 18 -4.40 7.71 -11.56
C ILE A 18 -5.00 9.05 -12.03
N SER A 19 -4.50 10.17 -11.51
CA SER A 19 -4.90 11.53 -11.90
C SER A 19 -4.50 11.90 -13.33
N THR A 20 -3.50 11.25 -13.94
CA THR A 20 -3.13 11.49 -15.34
C THR A 20 -4.25 11.01 -16.26
N LYS A 21 -4.80 11.92 -17.07
CA LYS A 21 -5.91 11.62 -17.99
C LYS A 21 -5.54 10.46 -18.93
N THR A 22 -6.49 9.54 -19.15
CA THR A 22 -6.30 8.37 -20.05
C THR A 22 -5.83 8.78 -21.45
N VAL A 23 -6.32 9.92 -21.96
CA VAL A 23 -5.92 10.48 -23.26
C VAL A 23 -4.41 10.74 -23.32
N GLN A 24 -3.83 11.33 -22.28
CA GLN A 24 -2.40 11.63 -22.22
C GLN A 24 -1.55 10.36 -22.13
N LYS A 25 -2.00 9.35 -21.38
CA LYS A 25 -1.31 8.05 -21.33
C LYS A 25 -1.29 7.39 -22.70
N ASN A 26 -2.40 7.43 -23.43
CA ASN A 26 -2.49 6.88 -24.78
C ASN A 26 -1.60 7.64 -25.77
N GLN A 27 -1.48 8.97 -25.64
CA GLN A 27 -0.56 9.78 -26.44
C GLN A 27 0.90 9.37 -26.22
N TYR A 28 1.34 9.16 -24.97
CA TYR A 28 2.69 8.66 -24.70
C TYR A 28 2.93 7.28 -25.30
N VAL A 29 1.97 6.36 -25.18
CA VAL A 29 2.09 5.01 -25.75
C VAL A 29 2.19 5.06 -27.27
N ALA A 30 1.36 5.87 -27.92
CA ALA A 30 1.40 6.05 -29.37
C ALA A 30 2.74 6.66 -29.81
N PHE A 31 3.16 7.76 -29.18
CA PHE A 31 4.42 8.44 -29.50
C PHE A 31 5.64 7.52 -29.37
N ILE A 32 5.72 6.71 -28.32
CA ILE A 32 6.82 5.74 -28.13
C ILE A 32 6.84 4.72 -29.27
N LYS A 33 5.68 4.13 -29.60
CA LYS A 33 5.55 3.11 -30.65
C LYS A 33 5.81 3.66 -32.04
N ASP A 34 5.31 4.85 -32.33
CA ASP A 34 5.50 5.51 -33.62
C ASP A 34 6.99 5.77 -33.88
N ASN A 35 7.75 6.03 -32.81
CA ASN A 35 9.20 6.22 -32.82
C ASN A 35 10.01 4.94 -32.50
N GLY A 36 9.41 3.75 -32.66
CA GLY A 36 10.13 2.47 -32.67
C GLY A 36 10.39 1.85 -31.30
N GLY A 37 9.93 2.47 -30.22
CA GLY A 37 10.02 1.93 -28.87
C GLY A 37 8.95 0.89 -28.57
N GLN A 38 9.24 0.00 -27.63
CA GLN A 38 8.28 -0.96 -27.06
C GLN A 38 7.69 -0.43 -25.76
N VAL A 39 6.40 -0.65 -25.53
CA VAL A 39 5.76 -0.34 -24.24
C VAL A 39 5.30 -1.63 -23.58
N ASP A 40 5.86 -1.91 -22.41
CA ASP A 40 5.53 -3.08 -21.60
C ASP A 40 4.55 -2.70 -20.47
N PHE A 41 3.69 -3.65 -20.10
CA PHE A 41 2.70 -3.45 -19.03
C PHE A 41 3.33 -3.56 -17.63
N ALA A 42 4.38 -4.36 -17.49
CA ALA A 42 5.02 -4.66 -16.24
C ALA A 42 6.54 -4.48 -16.36
N LEU A 43 7.16 -4.06 -15.26
CA LEU A 43 8.60 -3.95 -15.13
C LEU A 43 9.23 -5.35 -15.25
N SER A 44 10.17 -5.51 -16.18
CA SER A 44 10.91 -6.77 -16.40
C SER A 44 12.39 -6.50 -16.59
N SER A 45 13.23 -7.55 -16.63
CA SER A 45 14.66 -7.42 -16.93
C SER A 45 14.96 -6.88 -18.33
N LYS A 46 13.97 -6.86 -19.24
CA LYS A 46 14.08 -6.26 -20.58
C LYS A 46 13.72 -4.78 -20.60
N THR A 47 13.14 -4.26 -19.53
CA THR A 47 12.72 -2.86 -19.45
C THR A 47 13.95 -1.96 -19.34
N THR A 48 14.13 -1.10 -20.35
CA THR A 48 15.25 -0.16 -20.39
C THR A 48 14.94 1.15 -19.66
N HIS A 49 13.69 1.62 -19.74
CA HIS A 49 13.24 2.90 -19.21
C HIS A 49 11.94 2.75 -18.42
N LEU A 50 11.92 3.29 -17.21
CA LEU A 50 10.71 3.43 -16.40
C LEU A 50 10.36 4.92 -16.34
N ILE A 51 9.23 5.28 -16.92
CA ILE A 51 8.70 6.65 -16.89
C ILE A 51 7.75 6.77 -15.71
N THR A 52 8.04 7.64 -14.75
CA THR A 52 7.21 7.80 -13.54
C THR A 52 7.14 9.26 -13.08
N HIS A 53 6.03 9.62 -12.45
CA HIS A 53 5.89 10.90 -11.76
C HIS A 53 6.44 10.84 -10.32
N ASP A 54 6.41 9.66 -9.69
CA ASP A 54 6.88 9.45 -8.31
C ASP A 54 8.18 8.64 -8.32
N ILE A 55 9.31 9.35 -8.34
CA ILE A 55 10.67 8.78 -8.32
C ILE A 55 10.98 7.97 -7.04
N ASN A 56 10.15 8.11 -6.01
CA ASN A 56 10.24 7.39 -4.73
C ASN A 56 9.23 6.25 -4.60
N GLY A 57 8.41 6.03 -5.63
CA GLY A 57 7.37 5.01 -5.69
C GLY A 57 7.90 3.57 -5.67
N PHE A 58 6.99 2.62 -5.46
CA PHE A 58 7.34 1.19 -5.40
C PHE A 58 7.97 0.68 -6.70
N LYS A 59 7.43 1.08 -7.86
CA LYS A 59 8.00 0.68 -9.16
C LYS A 59 9.33 1.35 -9.44
N ALA A 60 9.52 2.61 -9.05
CA ALA A 60 10.82 3.28 -9.13
C ALA A 60 11.91 2.52 -8.36
N LYS A 61 11.62 2.14 -7.11
CA LYS A 61 12.51 1.30 -6.30
C LYS A 61 12.81 -0.06 -6.93
N SER A 62 11.82 -0.66 -7.57
CA SER A 62 12.00 -1.92 -8.31
C SER A 62 12.83 -1.71 -9.57
N GLY A 63 12.64 -0.59 -10.27
CA GLY A 63 13.43 -0.12 -11.42
C GLY A 63 14.92 -0.01 -11.10
N TYR A 64 15.27 0.66 -10.00
CA TYR A 64 16.67 0.77 -9.56
C TYR A 64 17.29 -0.61 -9.31
N LYS A 65 16.56 -1.54 -8.69
CA LYS A 65 17.07 -2.88 -8.38
C LYS A 65 17.37 -3.71 -9.63
N ILE A 66 16.63 -3.51 -10.71
CA ILE A 66 16.84 -4.23 -11.98
C ILE A 66 17.83 -3.51 -12.92
N GLY A 67 18.33 -2.34 -12.53
CA GLY A 67 19.22 -1.53 -13.38
C GLY A 67 18.51 -0.78 -14.51
N CYS A 68 17.20 -0.52 -14.38
CA CYS A 68 16.43 0.24 -15.34
C CYS A 68 16.59 1.76 -15.11
N CYS A 69 16.64 2.55 -16.19
CA CYS A 69 16.68 4.00 -16.11
C CYS A 69 15.34 4.54 -15.62
N VAL A 70 15.28 5.07 -14.40
CA VAL A 70 14.08 5.70 -13.86
C VAL A 70 14.07 7.17 -14.23
N VAL A 71 13.10 7.56 -15.05
CA VAL A 71 13.04 8.88 -15.66
C VAL A 71 11.70 9.53 -15.34
N THR A 72 11.71 10.85 -15.15
CA THR A 72 10.46 11.60 -14.95
C THR A 72 9.61 11.66 -16.22
N ASP A 73 8.30 11.82 -16.07
CA ASP A 73 7.35 11.96 -17.18
C ASP A 73 7.62 13.19 -18.07
N LYS A 74 8.31 14.21 -17.55
CA LYS A 74 8.80 15.36 -18.32
C LYS A 74 9.66 14.98 -19.53
N TYR A 75 10.45 13.92 -19.43
CA TYR A 75 11.28 13.46 -20.55
C TYR A 75 10.46 13.18 -21.82
N LEU A 76 9.31 12.51 -21.68
CA LEU A 76 8.45 12.23 -22.83
C LEU A 76 7.75 13.48 -23.34
N ILE A 77 7.36 14.39 -22.43
CA ILE A 77 6.76 15.68 -22.82
C ILE A 77 7.72 16.47 -23.70
N ASP A 78 8.99 16.54 -23.31
CA ASP A 78 9.99 17.31 -24.03
C ASP A 78 10.37 16.61 -25.34
N CYS A 79 10.51 15.27 -25.35
CA CYS A 79 10.72 14.52 -26.59
C CYS A 79 9.57 14.69 -27.59
N MET A 80 8.32 14.70 -27.12
CA MET A 80 7.14 14.95 -27.95
C MET A 80 7.12 16.38 -28.49
N THR A 81 7.46 17.36 -27.64
CA THR A 81 7.47 18.78 -28.00
C THR A 81 8.52 19.08 -29.06
N GLU A 82 9.73 18.53 -28.89
CA GLU A 82 10.84 18.73 -29.81
C GLU A 82 10.84 17.73 -30.99
N ASN A 83 9.94 16.74 -30.96
CA ASN A 83 9.86 15.61 -31.88
C ASN A 83 11.22 14.94 -32.18
N LYS A 84 12.05 14.81 -31.13
CA LYS A 84 13.37 14.17 -31.17
C LYS A 84 13.68 13.52 -29.83
N ARG A 85 14.72 12.69 -29.78
CA ARG A 85 15.24 12.16 -28.53
C ARG A 85 15.99 13.25 -27.76
N CYS A 86 15.43 13.70 -26.64
CA CYS A 86 16.11 14.61 -25.73
C CYS A 86 17.22 13.89 -24.95
N ASP A 87 18.13 14.66 -24.34
CA ASP A 87 19.07 14.13 -23.35
C ASP A 87 18.30 13.59 -22.13
N ILE A 88 18.66 12.39 -21.68
CA ILE A 88 18.00 11.70 -20.57
C ILE A 88 18.49 12.20 -19.20
N LEU A 89 19.72 12.71 -19.11
CA LEU A 89 20.38 13.05 -17.84
C LEU A 89 19.59 14.05 -16.98
N PRO A 90 18.95 15.11 -17.53
CA PRO A 90 18.17 16.06 -16.72
C PRO A 90 16.94 15.44 -16.04
N TYR A 91 16.46 14.32 -16.57
CA TYR A 91 15.22 13.66 -16.14
C TYR A 91 15.48 12.36 -15.36
N LEU A 92 16.73 11.89 -15.37
CA LEU A 92 17.15 10.67 -14.70
C LEU A 92 17.13 10.86 -13.19
N SER A 93 16.57 9.89 -12.50
CA SER A 93 16.61 9.79 -11.04
C SER A 93 17.52 8.63 -10.64
N VAL A 94 18.31 8.82 -9.59
CA VAL A 94 19.16 7.80 -8.99
C VAL A 94 18.84 7.77 -7.50
N ASN A 95 18.41 6.59 -7.00
CA ASN A 95 18.06 6.38 -5.60
C ASN A 95 16.99 7.36 -5.03
N GLY A 96 16.08 7.82 -5.88
CA GLY A 96 14.98 8.70 -5.45
C GLY A 96 15.30 10.20 -5.48
N GLU A 97 16.46 10.57 -6.05
CA GLU A 97 16.87 11.95 -6.27
C GLU A 97 17.20 12.19 -7.74
N LEU A 98 16.78 13.35 -8.27
CA LEU A 98 17.08 13.76 -9.65
C LEU A 98 18.57 14.06 -9.80
N VAL A 99 19.21 13.46 -10.81
CA VAL A 99 20.67 13.56 -11.04
C VAL A 99 21.14 15.00 -11.17
N ARG A 100 20.37 15.86 -11.85
CA ARG A 100 20.74 17.28 -12.02
C ARG A 100 20.91 18.03 -10.70
N GLN A 101 20.05 17.75 -9.71
CA GLN A 101 20.17 18.36 -8.38
C GLN A 101 21.40 17.86 -7.62
N ASN A 102 21.80 16.61 -7.84
CA ASN A 102 22.97 16.03 -7.18
C ASN A 102 24.28 16.42 -7.86
N TYR A 103 24.31 16.61 -9.17
CA TYR A 103 25.51 17.05 -9.86
C TYR A 103 25.88 18.49 -9.48
N GLU A 104 24.91 19.40 -9.51
CA GLU A 104 25.14 20.79 -9.09
C GLU A 104 25.50 20.87 -7.59
N LYS A 105 24.80 20.14 -6.72
CA LYS A 105 25.15 20.10 -5.29
C LYS A 105 26.50 19.45 -5.00
N SER A 106 26.85 18.37 -5.72
CA SER A 106 28.13 17.67 -5.55
C SER A 106 29.30 18.49 -6.10
N ILE A 107 29.11 19.21 -7.20
CA ILE A 107 30.11 20.14 -7.72
C ILE A 107 30.26 21.30 -6.75
N ASN A 108 29.16 21.91 -6.31
CA ASN A 108 29.21 23.04 -5.38
C ASN A 108 29.82 22.63 -4.03
N SER A 109 29.47 21.47 -3.47
CA SER A 109 30.08 20.98 -2.23
C SER A 109 31.56 20.67 -2.39
N SER A 110 31.98 20.16 -3.55
CA SER A 110 33.40 19.94 -3.85
C SER A 110 34.15 21.27 -4.01
N ILE A 111 33.55 22.26 -4.67
CA ILE A 111 34.09 23.62 -4.79
C ILE A 111 34.20 24.26 -3.40
N ASP A 112 33.17 24.17 -2.56
CA ASP A 112 33.17 24.72 -1.20
C ASP A 112 34.22 24.04 -0.31
N TRP A 113 34.40 22.73 -0.45
CA TRP A 113 35.43 21.98 0.26
C TRP A 113 36.82 22.42 -0.18
N VAL A 114 37.09 22.49 -1.49
CA VAL A 114 38.37 22.98 -2.03
C VAL A 114 38.62 24.42 -1.60
N SER A 115 37.61 25.28 -1.65
CA SER A 115 37.69 26.69 -1.25
C SER A 115 37.98 26.82 0.26
N SER A 116 37.41 25.94 1.09
CA SER A 116 37.70 25.88 2.53
C SER A 116 39.13 25.42 2.82
N GLN A 117 39.62 24.41 2.08
CA GLN A 117 41.01 23.97 2.18
C GLN A 117 41.98 25.09 1.74
N LEU A 118 41.66 25.79 0.66
CA LEU A 118 42.48 26.91 0.17
C LEU A 118 42.54 28.05 1.18
N LYS A 119 41.41 28.39 1.82
CA LYS A 119 41.35 29.39 2.88
C LYS A 119 42.18 28.99 4.09
N SER A 120 42.15 27.72 4.50
CA SER A 120 42.98 27.20 5.59
C SER A 120 44.47 27.34 5.28
N VAL A 121 44.87 26.96 4.07
CA VAL A 121 46.27 27.08 3.63
C VAL A 121 46.69 28.55 3.52
N LEU A 122 45.81 29.43 3.05
CA LEU A 122 46.06 30.87 2.97
C LEU A 122 46.14 31.52 4.36
N SER A 123 45.33 31.09 5.33
CA SER A 123 45.42 31.58 6.71
C SER A 123 46.70 31.11 7.42
N ASP A 124 47.24 29.95 7.05
CA ASP A 124 48.53 29.49 7.56
C ASP A 124 49.71 30.20 6.87
N LEU A 125 49.46 30.82 5.71
CA LEU A 125 50.42 31.64 4.94
C LEU A 125 50.39 33.11 5.32
N ASP A 126 49.63 33.52 6.34
CA ASP A 126 49.79 34.85 6.91
C ASP A 126 51.23 34.97 7.42
N PHE A 127 52.03 35.61 6.58
CA PHE A 127 53.43 35.92 6.80
C PHE A 127 53.51 36.68 8.12
N ASN A 128 53.87 35.96 9.18
CA ASN A 128 54.52 36.54 10.32
C ASN A 128 55.86 37.08 9.78
N VAL A 129 55.82 38.31 9.26
CA VAL A 129 57.00 39.08 8.84
C VAL A 129 57.79 39.35 10.11
N ARG A 130 58.57 38.34 10.50
CA ARG A 130 59.53 38.43 11.60
C ARG A 130 60.74 39.18 11.04
N PRO A 131 61.17 40.29 11.65
CA PRO A 131 62.31 41.04 11.16
C PRO A 131 63.57 40.16 11.20
N VAL A 132 64.27 40.19 10.07
CA VAL A 132 65.48 39.41 9.75
C VAL A 132 66.58 39.64 10.81
N PRO A 133 67.16 38.58 11.42
CA PRO A 133 68.45 38.68 12.07
C PRO A 133 69.57 38.36 11.08
N THR A 134 70.61 39.16 11.17
CA THR A 134 71.79 39.23 10.32
C THR A 134 72.61 37.94 10.35
N THR A 135 73.00 37.50 9.15
CA THR A 135 74.03 36.53 8.74
C THR A 135 75.03 36.01 9.78
N THR A 136 75.21 34.69 9.86
CA THR A 136 76.53 34.05 10.01
C THR A 136 76.56 32.66 9.34
N THR A 137 77.24 32.64 8.19
CA THR A 137 78.12 31.63 7.55
C THR A 137 78.20 30.17 8.07
N LEU A 138 77.76 29.23 7.20
CA LEU A 138 78.38 27.95 6.72
C LEU A 138 78.82 26.83 7.72
N PRO A 139 79.07 25.56 7.29
CA PRO A 139 78.82 24.90 6.00
C PRO A 139 78.12 23.50 6.03
N LEU A 140 77.77 23.06 4.83
CA LEU A 140 77.39 21.71 4.36
C LEU A 140 77.86 20.50 5.18
N LYS A 141 76.95 19.53 5.37
CA LYS A 141 77.27 18.10 5.14
C LYS A 141 76.03 17.19 4.93
N SER A 142 75.99 16.62 3.72
CA SER A 142 75.58 15.25 3.34
C SER A 142 74.28 14.59 3.84
N ILE A 143 73.46 14.24 2.84
CA ILE A 143 72.42 13.19 2.76
C ILE A 143 73.02 11.80 3.13
N PRO A 144 72.27 10.88 3.81
CA PRO A 144 71.57 9.77 3.13
C PRO A 144 70.17 9.49 3.74
N THR A 145 69.08 9.27 2.99
CA THR A 145 68.67 8.07 2.22
C THR A 145 68.63 6.77 3.03
N SER A 146 67.51 6.04 2.88
CA SER A 146 67.17 4.67 3.34
C SER A 146 66.69 4.56 4.80
N SER A 147 65.74 3.73 5.19
CA SER A 147 64.82 2.81 4.51
C SER A 147 63.89 2.22 5.56
N ILE A 148 62.63 1.99 5.17
CA ILE A 148 61.75 0.85 5.49
C ILE A 148 62.26 -0.10 6.60
N THR A 149 61.48 -0.25 7.67
CA THR A 149 61.23 -1.59 8.23
C THR A 149 59.91 -1.65 8.99
N SER A 150 59.11 -2.63 8.57
CA SER A 150 57.93 -3.14 9.26
C SER A 150 58.27 -3.74 10.61
N THR A 151 57.37 -3.62 11.58
CA THR A 151 57.27 -4.59 12.67
C THR A 151 55.81 -4.77 13.10
N LYS A 152 55.38 -6.03 13.03
CA LYS A 152 54.18 -6.60 13.64
C LYS A 152 54.38 -6.77 15.16
N HIS A 153 53.26 -7.07 15.81
CA HIS A 153 53.07 -7.52 17.21
C HIS A 153 53.10 -6.35 18.21
N SER A 154 52.21 -6.25 19.20
CA SER A 154 51.42 -7.27 19.90
C SER A 154 50.38 -6.57 20.80
N THR A 155 49.25 -7.23 21.03
CA THR A 155 48.36 -6.99 22.17
C THR A 155 49.07 -7.30 23.49
N PRO A 156 48.72 -6.60 24.59
CA PRO A 156 47.88 -7.23 25.63
C PRO A 156 46.82 -6.24 26.17
N SER A 157 45.55 -6.63 26.35
CA SER A 157 45.03 -7.30 27.54
C SER A 157 45.46 -6.69 28.87
N SER A 158 44.63 -5.83 29.45
CA SER A 158 44.33 -5.88 30.89
C SER A 158 43.11 -5.04 31.24
N TYR A 159 42.16 -5.73 31.88
CA TYR A 159 41.16 -5.28 32.85
C TYR A 159 41.31 -3.85 33.38
N THR A 160 40.18 -3.14 33.43
CA THR A 160 39.97 -2.13 34.47
C THR A 160 38.50 -2.14 34.91
N LYS A 161 38.30 -2.52 36.17
CA LYS A 161 37.08 -2.31 36.94
C LYS A 161 36.88 -0.80 37.08
N TYR A 162 35.68 -0.29 36.79
CA TYR A 162 35.24 0.98 37.35
C TYR A 162 33.84 0.87 37.94
N SER A 163 33.80 1.28 39.20
CA SER A 163 32.70 1.38 40.13
C SER A 163 31.68 2.43 39.74
N ALA A 164 30.43 2.15 40.08
CA ALA A 164 29.32 3.08 40.04
C ALA A 164 29.57 4.32 40.93
N GLN A 165 29.31 5.51 40.40
CA GLN A 165 29.05 6.71 41.18
C GLN A 165 27.62 7.19 40.89
N THR A 166 26.81 7.11 41.93
CA THR A 166 25.52 7.77 42.11
C THR A 166 25.75 9.27 42.28
N VAL A 167 25.09 10.10 41.46
CA VAL A 167 25.03 11.55 41.68
C VAL A 167 23.58 11.91 42.01
N SER A 168 23.37 12.28 43.27
CA SER A 168 22.17 12.93 43.78
C SER A 168 22.28 14.42 43.50
N THR A 169 21.29 15.02 42.84
CA THR A 169 21.19 16.49 42.71
C THR A 169 19.98 16.99 43.49
N SER A 170 20.28 17.66 44.59
CA SER A 170 19.37 18.42 45.43
C SER A 170 19.16 19.85 44.89
N THR A 171 17.92 20.29 45.05
CA THR A 171 17.38 21.66 45.19
C THR A 171 18.34 22.81 45.52
N THR A 172 18.18 23.94 44.81
CA THR A 172 18.21 25.30 45.40
C THR A 172 17.50 26.29 44.47
N SER A 173 16.53 27.01 45.02
CA SER A 173 15.88 28.21 44.46
C SER A 173 16.73 29.46 44.74
N PRO A 174 16.48 30.57 44.03
CA PRO A 174 16.61 31.88 44.64
C PRO A 174 15.33 32.73 44.51
N SER A 175 14.96 33.25 45.67
CA SER A 175 14.02 34.35 45.93
C SER A 175 14.77 35.67 45.76
N THR A 176 14.11 36.68 45.15
CA THR A 176 14.22 38.09 45.55
C THR A 176 13.06 38.89 44.97
N SER A 177 12.31 39.54 45.87
CA SER A 177 11.38 40.64 45.65
C SER A 177 12.13 41.99 45.53
N PRO A 178 11.47 43.08 45.12
CA PRO A 178 10.99 44.02 46.15
C PRO A 178 9.62 44.69 45.89
N THR A 179 8.91 44.82 47.01
CA THR A 179 7.98 45.87 47.49
C THR A 179 7.70 47.13 46.63
N LYS A 180 6.40 47.46 46.47
CA LYS A 180 5.85 48.82 46.70
C LYS A 180 4.32 48.85 46.82
N SER A 181 3.87 49.06 48.06
CA SER A 181 2.76 49.91 48.57
C SER A 181 1.46 50.12 47.76
N ALA A 182 0.35 49.81 48.45
CA ALA A 182 -1.03 50.25 48.21
C ALA A 182 -1.25 51.76 48.44
N PRO A 183 -2.45 52.29 48.12
CA PRO A 183 -3.40 52.57 49.22
C PRO A 183 -4.87 52.21 48.92
N SER A 184 -5.70 52.45 49.92
CA SER A 184 -7.00 51.87 50.24
C SER A 184 -8.25 52.65 49.79
N THR A 185 -9.40 51.97 49.92
CA THR A 185 -10.76 52.48 50.27
C THR A 185 -11.53 53.38 49.31
N THR A 186 -12.70 52.94 48.83
CA THR A 186 -14.03 53.43 49.31
C THR A 186 -15.21 52.67 48.69
N SER A 187 -16.30 52.66 49.46
CA SER A 187 -17.58 52.00 49.33
C SER A 187 -18.60 52.84 48.54
N SER A 188 -19.51 52.20 47.78
CA SER A 188 -20.87 52.63 47.37
C SER A 188 -21.25 51.84 46.12
N SER A 189 -22.47 51.45 45.77
CA SER A 189 -23.83 51.59 46.30
C SER A 189 -24.69 50.71 45.40
N VAL A 190 -25.63 49.95 45.97
CA VAL A 190 -26.63 49.18 45.22
C VAL A 190 -27.64 50.16 44.63
N LEU A 191 -27.72 50.25 43.30
CA LEU A 191 -28.82 50.91 42.60
C LEU A 191 -29.64 49.87 41.84
N ASN A 192 -30.87 49.74 42.30
CA ASN A 192 -31.94 48.95 41.73
C ASN A 192 -32.51 49.77 40.55
N VAL A 193 -32.21 49.36 39.32
CA VAL A 193 -32.71 50.02 38.10
C VAL A 193 -33.85 49.18 37.53
N GLU A 194 -35.06 49.75 37.51
CA GLU A 194 -36.22 49.17 36.82
C GLU A 194 -35.95 49.06 35.31
N PRO A 195 -36.26 47.92 34.67
CA PRO A 195 -36.02 47.74 33.25
C PRO A 195 -37.00 48.60 32.43
N SER A 196 -36.44 49.57 31.70
CA SER A 196 -37.19 50.39 30.76
C SER A 196 -37.81 49.55 29.63
N SER A 197 -39.02 49.95 29.21
CA SER A 197 -39.89 49.30 28.23
C SER A 197 -39.31 49.16 26.82
N ALA A 198 -38.15 49.74 26.54
CA ALA A 198 -37.43 49.59 25.27
C ALA A 198 -36.69 48.23 25.14
N SER A 199 -36.28 47.63 26.27
CA SER A 199 -35.59 46.32 26.29
C SER A 199 -36.51 45.17 25.86
N VAL A 200 -37.81 45.25 26.18
CA VAL A 200 -38.80 44.22 25.86
C VAL A 200 -39.05 44.13 24.34
N ALA A 201 -38.99 45.25 23.62
CA ALA A 201 -39.16 45.28 22.17
C ALA A 201 -37.95 44.68 21.42
N ALA A 202 -36.73 44.92 21.90
CA ALA A 202 -35.52 44.35 21.31
C ALA A 202 -35.42 42.82 21.52
N VAL A 203 -35.79 42.34 22.71
CA VAL A 203 -35.87 40.89 23.00
C VAL A 203 -36.94 40.21 22.13
N SER A 204 -38.07 40.88 21.89
CA SER A 204 -39.13 40.37 21.01
C SER A 204 -38.68 40.22 19.55
N LEU A 205 -37.94 41.20 19.01
CA LEU A 205 -37.46 41.17 17.63
C LEU A 205 -36.37 40.10 17.42
N PHE A 206 -35.52 39.88 18.43
CA PHE A 206 -34.55 38.79 18.44
C PHE A 206 -35.24 37.41 18.49
N GLN A 207 -36.26 37.25 19.36
CA GLN A 207 -37.05 36.03 19.43
C GLN A 207 -37.77 35.73 18.10
N GLN A 208 -38.29 36.75 17.43
CA GLN A 208 -38.90 36.61 16.10
C GLN A 208 -37.87 36.16 15.04
N THR A 209 -36.65 36.70 15.10
CA THR A 209 -35.55 36.31 14.21
C THR A 209 -35.09 34.86 14.43
N LEU A 210 -35.02 34.42 15.69
CA LEU A 210 -34.73 33.02 16.04
C LEU A 210 -35.82 32.07 15.52
N ASN A 211 -37.09 32.45 15.67
CA ASN A 211 -38.21 31.67 15.16
C ASN A 211 -38.18 31.57 13.62
N GLN A 212 -37.86 32.65 12.91
CA GLN A 212 -37.68 32.61 11.45
C GLN A 212 -36.53 31.70 11.02
N ARG A 213 -35.36 31.79 11.69
CA ARG A 213 -34.22 30.90 11.39
C ARG A 213 -34.56 29.44 11.65
N LYS A 214 -35.29 29.14 12.72
CA LYS A 214 -35.74 27.76 13.04
C LYS A 214 -36.63 27.20 11.93
N LEU A 215 -37.59 28.00 11.44
CA LEU A 215 -38.48 27.62 10.33
C LEU A 215 -37.70 27.38 9.03
N GLU A 216 -36.72 28.23 8.71
CA GLU A 216 -35.89 28.07 7.51
C GLU A 216 -35.03 26.81 7.57
N LEU A 217 -34.49 26.50 8.75
CA LEU A 217 -33.66 25.32 8.98
C LEU A 217 -34.49 24.03 8.89
N GLU A 218 -35.72 24.05 9.40
CA GLU A 218 -36.68 22.95 9.22
C GLU A 218 -37.03 22.72 7.74
N LYS A 219 -37.27 23.80 6.99
CA LYS A 219 -37.52 23.72 5.54
C LYS A 219 -36.33 23.14 4.77
N LYS A 220 -35.09 23.56 5.09
CA LYS A 220 -33.87 22.98 4.50
C LYS A 220 -33.70 21.50 4.85
N ASN A 221 -34.04 21.09 6.07
CA ASN A 221 -33.98 19.69 6.48
C ASN A 221 -35.01 18.83 5.72
N GLN A 222 -36.23 19.33 5.52
CA GLN A 222 -37.25 18.66 4.69
C GLN A 222 -36.80 18.53 3.23
N GLU A 223 -36.20 19.58 2.67
CA GLU A 223 -35.65 19.55 1.31
C GLU A 223 -34.52 18.52 1.16
N ILE A 224 -33.59 18.46 2.12
CA ILE A 224 -32.51 17.46 2.13
C ILE A 224 -33.10 16.04 2.21
N GLN A 225 -34.14 15.81 3.03
CA GLN A 225 -34.79 14.50 3.09
C GLN A 225 -35.45 14.12 1.75
N LEU A 226 -36.13 15.07 1.10
CA LEU A 226 -36.72 14.84 -0.23
C LEU A 226 -35.65 14.53 -1.29
N GLN A 227 -34.52 15.24 -1.29
CA GLN A 227 -33.40 14.95 -2.20
C GLN A 227 -32.78 13.56 -1.95
N LEU A 228 -32.66 13.15 -0.68
CA LEU A 228 -32.15 11.82 -0.34
C LEU A 228 -33.13 10.72 -0.78
N ALA A 229 -34.43 10.92 -0.57
CA ALA A 229 -35.47 10.00 -1.03
C ALA A 229 -35.46 9.88 -2.57
N ALA A 230 -35.37 11.01 -3.29
CA ALA A 230 -35.29 11.03 -4.74
C ALA A 230 -34.07 10.26 -5.28
N LYS A 231 -32.88 10.46 -4.67
CA LYS A 231 -31.66 9.71 -5.03
C LYS A 231 -31.78 8.21 -4.76
N GLN A 232 -32.50 7.80 -3.70
CA GLN A 232 -32.74 6.39 -3.42
C GLN A 232 -33.67 5.77 -4.49
N VAL A 233 -34.72 6.48 -4.89
CA VAL A 233 -35.64 6.03 -5.95
C VAL A 233 -34.90 5.94 -7.29
N GLU A 234 -34.08 6.93 -7.64
CA GLU A 234 -33.27 6.91 -8.87
C GLU A 234 -32.28 5.74 -8.89
N ARG A 235 -31.60 5.49 -7.77
CA ARG A 235 -30.70 4.34 -7.62
C ARG A 235 -31.43 3.01 -7.75
N GLN A 236 -32.64 2.91 -7.20
CA GLN A 236 -33.46 1.70 -7.31
C GLN A 236 -33.89 1.45 -8.76
N LYS A 237 -34.36 2.50 -9.46
CA LYS A 237 -34.68 2.42 -10.90
C LYS A 237 -33.49 1.95 -11.74
N ALA A 238 -32.29 2.45 -11.46
CA ALA A 238 -31.07 2.02 -12.17
C ALA A 238 -30.70 0.55 -11.89
N LEU A 239 -30.96 0.05 -10.67
CA LEU A 239 -30.76 -1.36 -10.33
C LEU A 239 -31.78 -2.26 -11.03
N ASP A 240 -33.05 -1.84 -11.07
CA ASP A 240 -34.12 -2.58 -11.72
C ASP A 240 -33.90 -2.62 -13.25
N GLN A 241 -33.44 -1.52 -13.86
CA GLN A 241 -33.05 -1.50 -15.28
C GLN A 241 -31.89 -2.47 -15.57
N LYS A 242 -30.85 -2.49 -14.73
CA LYS A 242 -29.75 -3.46 -14.88
C LYS A 242 -30.19 -4.91 -14.69
N LYS A 243 -31.22 -5.15 -13.88
CA LYS A 243 -31.80 -6.49 -13.69
C LYS A 243 -32.54 -6.92 -14.95
N LEU A 244 -33.35 -6.03 -15.53
CA LEU A 244 -34.05 -6.27 -16.81
C LEU A 244 -33.07 -6.53 -17.96
N GLU A 245 -32.01 -5.73 -18.10
CA GLU A 245 -30.98 -5.94 -19.14
C GLU A 245 -30.26 -7.30 -19.00
N LYS A 246 -29.98 -7.73 -17.77
CA LYS A 246 -29.38 -9.05 -17.51
C LYS A 246 -30.34 -10.19 -17.84
N GLU A 247 -31.60 -10.04 -17.49
CA GLU A 247 -32.64 -11.04 -17.76
C GLU A 247 -32.88 -11.18 -19.27
N GLU A 248 -32.94 -10.07 -20.01
CA GLU A 248 -33.04 -10.06 -21.46
C GLU A 248 -31.81 -10.71 -22.12
N LYS A 249 -30.60 -10.43 -21.62
CA LYS A 249 -29.38 -11.06 -22.12
C LYS A 249 -29.37 -12.58 -21.90
N ILE A 250 -29.87 -13.05 -20.76
CA ILE A 250 -30.02 -14.49 -20.49
C ILE A 250 -31.06 -15.09 -21.43
N ARG A 251 -32.19 -14.41 -21.65
CA ARG A 251 -33.25 -14.85 -22.57
C ARG A 251 -32.73 -14.99 -24.01
N LEU A 252 -31.98 -14.01 -24.51
CA LEU A 252 -31.37 -14.05 -25.84
C LEU A 252 -30.34 -15.19 -25.97
N MET A 253 -29.51 -15.40 -24.95
CA MET A 253 -28.54 -16.50 -24.94
C MET A 253 -29.22 -17.88 -24.98
N ASN A 254 -30.32 -18.05 -24.25
CA ASN A 254 -31.08 -19.30 -24.26
C ASN A 254 -31.76 -19.52 -25.62
N LEU A 255 -32.31 -18.48 -26.23
CA LEU A 255 -32.92 -18.54 -27.55
C LEU A 255 -31.88 -18.87 -28.65
N GLU A 256 -30.65 -18.37 -28.52
CA GLU A 256 -29.54 -18.75 -29.41
C GLU A 256 -29.12 -20.21 -29.24
N LYS A 257 -29.05 -20.70 -27.99
CA LYS A 257 -28.76 -22.13 -27.71
C LYS A 257 -29.83 -23.04 -28.30
N GLU A 258 -31.11 -22.68 -28.17
CA GLU A 258 -32.22 -23.45 -28.72
C GLU A 258 -32.16 -23.49 -30.25
N LYS A 259 -31.87 -22.35 -30.92
CA LYS A 259 -31.64 -22.32 -32.37
C LYS A 259 -30.48 -23.22 -32.79
N LYS A 260 -29.38 -23.27 -32.03
CA LYS A 260 -28.24 -24.17 -32.30
C LYS A 260 -28.63 -25.64 -32.15
N ILE A 261 -29.45 -25.97 -31.14
CA ILE A 261 -29.96 -27.33 -30.94
C ILE A 261 -30.89 -27.73 -32.10
N GLN A 262 -31.78 -26.85 -32.53
CA GLN A 262 -32.68 -27.11 -33.67
C GLN A 262 -31.90 -27.31 -34.97
N ALA A 263 -30.94 -26.44 -35.28
CA ALA A 263 -30.10 -26.57 -36.49
C ALA A 263 -29.30 -27.87 -36.51
N GLU A 264 -28.74 -28.29 -35.37
CA GLU A 264 -28.03 -29.58 -35.27
C GLU A 264 -29.00 -30.78 -35.35
N SER A 265 -30.21 -30.66 -34.81
CA SER A 265 -31.26 -31.67 -34.95
C SER A 265 -31.69 -31.85 -36.42
N GLU A 266 -31.91 -30.75 -37.14
CA GLU A 266 -32.22 -30.77 -38.58
C GLU A 266 -31.08 -31.36 -39.40
N ARG A 267 -29.83 -31.01 -39.08
CA ARG A 267 -28.65 -31.61 -39.71
C ARG A 267 -28.62 -33.13 -39.51
N ARG A 268 -28.87 -33.61 -38.29
CA ARG A 268 -28.93 -35.06 -37.99
C ARG A 268 -30.06 -35.75 -38.75
N LYS A 269 -31.23 -35.11 -38.84
CA LYS A 269 -32.37 -35.61 -39.61
C LYS A 269 -32.02 -35.76 -41.10
N SER A 270 -31.38 -34.74 -41.70
CA SER A 270 -30.92 -34.79 -43.08
C SER A 270 -29.86 -35.87 -43.33
N VAL A 271 -28.94 -36.09 -42.39
CA VAL A 271 -27.95 -37.16 -42.48
C VAL A 271 -28.62 -38.54 -42.44
N LEU A 272 -29.58 -38.75 -41.54
CA LEU A 272 -30.34 -39.99 -41.46
C LEU A 272 -31.15 -40.25 -42.73
N GLU A 273 -31.77 -39.21 -43.30
CA GLU A 273 -32.51 -39.32 -44.56
C GLU A 273 -31.59 -39.69 -45.74
N ARG A 274 -30.37 -39.14 -45.79
CA ARG A 274 -29.35 -39.53 -46.78
C ARG A 274 -28.83 -40.95 -46.60
N LEU A 275 -28.81 -41.46 -45.37
CA LEU A 275 -28.36 -42.83 -45.08
C LEU A 275 -29.47 -43.86 -45.32
N ASN A 276 -30.73 -43.43 -45.37
CA ASN A 276 -31.86 -44.31 -45.68
C ASN A 276 -32.01 -44.53 -47.20
N ILE A 277 -30.89 -44.84 -47.86
CA ILE A 277 -30.90 -45.35 -49.23
C ILE A 277 -31.54 -46.74 -49.15
N LYS A 278 -32.74 -46.86 -49.73
CA LYS A 278 -33.45 -48.13 -49.86
C LYS A 278 -32.47 -49.22 -50.31
N PRO A 279 -32.44 -50.39 -49.65
CA PRO A 279 -31.66 -51.51 -50.13
C PRO A 279 -32.28 -51.94 -51.46
N THR A 280 -31.68 -51.49 -52.56
CA THR A 280 -32.05 -51.92 -53.91
C THR A 280 -31.65 -53.39 -54.03
N SER A 281 -32.62 -54.25 -53.76
CA SER A 281 -32.60 -55.66 -54.09
C SER A 281 -32.48 -55.81 -55.61
N TYR A 282 -31.35 -56.27 -56.15
CA TYR A 282 -31.29 -56.97 -57.45
C TYR A 282 -29.97 -57.76 -57.58
N LEU A 283 -30.11 -59.08 -57.44
CA LEU A 283 -29.57 -60.20 -58.24
C LEU A 283 -28.11 -60.23 -58.78
N GLU A 284 -27.54 -61.44 -58.57
CA GLU A 284 -26.81 -62.31 -59.51
C GLU A 284 -25.39 -61.99 -60.03
N ALA A 285 -24.48 -62.88 -59.60
CA ALA A 285 -23.59 -63.73 -60.40
C ALA A 285 -22.63 -63.16 -61.46
N SER A 286 -21.41 -63.72 -61.42
CA SER A 286 -20.54 -64.11 -62.56
C SER A 286 -19.22 -63.34 -62.75
N SER A 287 -18.12 -64.08 -62.52
CA SER A 287 -16.95 -64.33 -63.39
C SER A 287 -16.04 -63.20 -63.96
N LEU A 288 -14.73 -63.52 -63.86
CA LEU A 288 -13.65 -63.38 -64.86
C LEU A 288 -12.95 -62.02 -65.17
N THR A 289 -11.60 -62.09 -65.13
CA THR A 289 -10.60 -61.38 -65.99
C THR A 289 -10.43 -59.86 -65.78
N SER A 290 -9.34 -59.14 -66.09
CA SER A 290 -7.99 -59.34 -66.65
C SER A 290 -7.25 -57.97 -66.59
N SER A 291 -5.91 -57.99 -66.73
CA SER A 291 -5.01 -56.98 -67.34
C SER A 291 -4.50 -55.71 -66.61
N HIS A 292 -3.16 -55.71 -66.40
CA HIS A 292 -2.12 -54.69 -66.69
C HIS A 292 -2.32 -53.20 -66.36
N SER A 293 -1.41 -52.52 -65.65
CA SER A 293 -0.10 -52.06 -66.17
C SER A 293 0.82 -51.62 -65.00
N SER A 294 2.04 -52.14 -64.85
CA SER A 294 3.31 -51.72 -65.47
C SER A 294 3.95 -50.44 -64.87
N ILE A 295 4.75 -50.57 -63.80
CA ILE A 295 5.99 -49.77 -63.63
C ILE A 295 7.10 -50.69 -63.10
N LYS A 296 8.24 -50.63 -63.81
CA LYS A 296 9.39 -51.55 -63.80
C LYS A 296 10.62 -50.87 -63.16
N LEU A 297 11.45 -51.70 -62.50
CA LEU A 297 12.92 -51.61 -62.25
C LEU A 297 13.43 -50.48 -61.30
N ASN A 298 14.34 -50.73 -60.34
CA ASN A 298 15.64 -51.40 -60.46
C ASN A 298 16.16 -52.09 -59.16
N ASN A 299 16.91 -53.19 -59.40
CA ASN A 299 17.68 -54.17 -58.58
C ASN A 299 18.84 -53.61 -57.70
N PRO A 300 19.72 -54.43 -57.06
CA PRO A 300 19.59 -55.74 -56.35
C PRO A 300 20.32 -55.72 -54.96
N THR A 301 20.30 -56.76 -54.10
CA THR A 301 21.44 -57.69 -53.90
C THR A 301 21.10 -58.80 -52.87
N ILE A 302 20.94 -60.03 -53.40
CA ILE A 302 21.57 -61.32 -53.01
C ILE A 302 21.42 -61.92 -51.58
N ASN A 303 20.85 -63.13 -51.60
CA ASN A 303 21.01 -64.35 -50.76
C ASN A 303 20.68 -64.37 -49.26
N SER A 304 19.73 -65.23 -48.90
CA SER A 304 20.08 -66.55 -48.32
C SER A 304 18.86 -67.48 -48.27
N LYS A 305 19.06 -68.72 -48.68
CA LYS A 305 18.10 -69.83 -48.68
C LYS A 305 17.88 -70.33 -47.26
N HIS A 306 16.63 -70.56 -46.86
CA HIS A 306 16.25 -71.79 -46.14
C HIS A 306 14.73 -72.01 -46.13
N SER A 307 14.30 -72.95 -46.98
CA SER A 307 13.48 -74.13 -46.64
C SER A 307 12.74 -74.10 -45.29
N LYS A 308 11.40 -73.99 -45.32
CA LYS A 308 10.43 -75.00 -44.81
C LYS A 308 9.00 -74.43 -44.75
N GLN A 309 8.06 -75.34 -44.96
CA GLN A 309 6.64 -75.32 -44.55
C GLN A 309 5.65 -74.47 -45.36
N GLN A 310 5.09 -75.16 -46.35
CA GLN A 310 3.66 -75.13 -46.61
C GLN A 310 2.88 -75.44 -45.32
N GLN A 311 2.18 -74.44 -44.79
CA GLN A 311 0.83 -74.50 -44.20
C GLN A 311 0.55 -73.12 -43.56
N VAL A 312 -0.73 -72.72 -43.55
CA VAL A 312 -1.31 -71.53 -42.90
C VAL A 312 -1.34 -70.20 -43.71
N PRO A 313 -2.28 -70.04 -44.66
CA PRO A 313 -2.75 -68.73 -45.12
C PRO A 313 -3.86 -68.12 -44.24
N ILE A 314 -4.41 -68.86 -43.28
CA ILE A 314 -5.64 -68.45 -42.55
C ILE A 314 -5.34 -67.50 -41.36
N ASN A 315 -4.14 -67.55 -40.75
CA ASN A 315 -3.82 -66.74 -39.56
C ASN A 315 -3.31 -65.31 -39.84
N LYS A 316 -3.06 -64.90 -41.08
CA LYS A 316 -2.60 -63.52 -41.38
C LYS A 316 -3.75 -62.53 -41.55
N LYS A 317 -4.94 -62.99 -41.96
CA LYS A 317 -6.14 -62.14 -42.03
C LYS A 317 -6.74 -61.87 -40.64
N SER A 318 -6.82 -62.89 -39.77
CA SER A 318 -7.29 -62.73 -38.39
C SER A 318 -6.42 -61.75 -37.59
N LYS A 319 -5.09 -61.85 -37.67
CA LYS A 319 -4.17 -60.89 -37.02
C LYS A 319 -4.28 -59.46 -37.54
N LYS A 320 -4.66 -59.26 -38.81
CA LYS A 320 -4.83 -57.92 -39.39
C LYS A 320 -6.15 -57.30 -38.93
N GLN A 321 -7.19 -58.11 -38.81
CA GLN A 321 -8.52 -57.73 -38.32
C GLN A 321 -8.49 -57.41 -36.81
N GLU A 322 -7.84 -58.25 -36.00
CA GLU A 322 -7.62 -58.02 -34.56
C GLU A 322 -6.82 -56.74 -34.30
N LYS A 323 -5.80 -56.45 -35.13
CA LYS A 323 -5.04 -55.20 -35.04
C LYS A 323 -5.86 -53.96 -35.42
N GLN A 324 -6.86 -54.11 -36.29
CA GLN A 324 -7.75 -53.03 -36.68
C GLN A 324 -8.80 -52.75 -35.61
N GLU A 325 -9.43 -53.80 -35.07
CA GLU A 325 -10.36 -53.69 -33.93
C GLU A 325 -9.68 -53.07 -32.71
N LYS A 326 -8.43 -53.46 -32.41
CA LYS A 326 -7.68 -52.86 -31.30
C LYS A 326 -7.39 -51.37 -31.50
N ARG A 327 -7.18 -50.93 -32.75
CA ARG A 327 -7.00 -49.50 -33.05
C ARG A 327 -8.31 -48.72 -32.91
N GLU A 328 -9.42 -49.30 -33.35
CA GLU A 328 -10.75 -48.68 -33.21
C GLU A 328 -11.17 -48.60 -31.73
N GLN A 329 -10.85 -49.62 -30.92
CA GLN A 329 -11.03 -49.59 -29.46
C GLN A 329 -10.14 -48.53 -28.78
N ASP A 330 -8.87 -48.43 -29.16
CA ASP A 330 -7.97 -47.39 -28.62
C ASP A 330 -8.43 -45.98 -29.02
N GLU A 331 -8.93 -45.80 -30.24
CA GLU A 331 -9.41 -44.52 -30.73
C GLU A 331 -10.72 -44.09 -30.04
N THR A 332 -11.65 -45.03 -29.83
CA THR A 332 -12.88 -44.77 -29.08
C THR A 332 -12.59 -44.46 -27.60
N GLN A 333 -11.67 -45.18 -26.95
CA GLN A 333 -11.23 -44.86 -25.59
C GLN A 333 -10.58 -43.47 -25.50
N LYS A 334 -9.73 -43.10 -26.47
CA LYS A 334 -9.13 -41.75 -26.52
C LYS A 334 -10.18 -40.65 -26.72
N ARG A 335 -11.20 -40.91 -27.55
CA ARG A 335 -12.31 -39.98 -27.77
C ARG A 335 -13.13 -39.77 -26.50
N LEU A 336 -13.51 -40.85 -25.80
CA LEU A 336 -14.22 -40.79 -24.53
C LEU A 336 -13.40 -40.08 -23.44
N ALA A 337 -12.10 -40.35 -23.35
CA ALA A 337 -11.22 -39.67 -22.40
C ALA A 337 -11.09 -38.16 -22.68
N LYS A 338 -11.07 -37.75 -23.96
CA LYS A 338 -11.05 -36.34 -24.35
C LYS A 338 -12.37 -35.64 -24.04
N GLU A 339 -13.49 -36.31 -24.28
CA GLU A 339 -14.83 -35.81 -23.96
C GLU A 339 -15.02 -35.63 -22.45
N GLU A 340 -14.61 -36.62 -21.64
CA GLU A 340 -14.69 -36.55 -20.19
C GLU A 340 -13.79 -35.44 -19.62
N ARG A 341 -12.57 -35.25 -20.14
CA ARG A 341 -11.72 -34.11 -19.76
C ARG A 341 -12.38 -32.76 -20.07
N THR A 342 -13.05 -32.66 -21.21
CA THR A 342 -13.74 -31.43 -21.62
C THR A 342 -14.96 -31.15 -20.74
N ARG A 343 -15.70 -32.21 -20.37
CA ARG A 343 -16.83 -32.14 -19.44
C ARG A 343 -16.38 -31.66 -18.05
N ILE A 344 -15.34 -32.27 -17.48
CA ILE A 344 -14.78 -31.88 -16.17
C ILE A 344 -14.30 -30.43 -16.19
N TYR A 345 -13.63 -29.99 -17.26
CA TYR A 345 -13.19 -28.61 -17.40
C TYR A 345 -14.36 -27.61 -17.40
N ASN A 346 -15.42 -27.90 -18.16
CA ASN A 346 -16.61 -27.06 -18.22
C ASN A 346 -17.36 -27.02 -16.88
N GLU A 347 -17.48 -28.16 -16.20
CA GLU A 347 -18.12 -28.23 -14.88
C GLU A 347 -17.33 -27.43 -13.83
N ASN A 348 -16.01 -27.55 -13.82
CA ASN A 348 -15.14 -26.78 -12.92
C ASN A 348 -15.21 -25.28 -13.23
N LYS A 349 -15.29 -24.89 -14.51
CA LYS A 349 -15.45 -23.49 -14.91
C LYS A 349 -16.78 -22.92 -14.41
N ILE A 350 -17.89 -23.66 -14.54
CA ILE A 350 -19.20 -23.25 -14.02
C ILE A 350 -19.18 -23.10 -12.50
N LYS A 351 -18.56 -24.04 -11.78
CA LYS A 351 -18.41 -23.97 -10.31
C LYS A 351 -17.58 -22.75 -9.89
N GLN A 352 -16.51 -22.44 -10.62
CA GLN A 352 -15.69 -21.26 -10.35
C GLN A 352 -16.47 -19.96 -10.59
N ASP A 353 -17.20 -19.86 -11.71
CA ASP A 353 -18.03 -18.69 -12.02
C ASP A 353 -19.14 -18.47 -10.98
N GLN A 354 -19.72 -19.55 -10.44
CA GLN A 354 -20.69 -19.48 -9.33
C GLN A 354 -20.04 -18.98 -8.03
N LEU A 355 -18.86 -19.48 -7.69
CA LEU A 355 -18.11 -19.06 -6.49
C LEU A 355 -17.72 -17.57 -6.58
N ASP A 356 -17.26 -17.13 -7.75
CA ASP A 356 -16.90 -15.73 -8.02
C ASP A 356 -18.13 -14.80 -7.98
N LYS A 357 -19.30 -15.31 -8.36
CA LYS A 357 -20.57 -14.58 -8.23
C LYS A 357 -21.01 -14.46 -6.77
N GLU A 358 -20.96 -15.55 -6.01
CA GLU A 358 -21.33 -15.58 -4.59
C GLU A 358 -20.41 -14.68 -3.74
N THR A 359 -19.10 -14.69 -4.01
CA THR A 359 -18.14 -13.83 -3.33
C THR A 359 -18.41 -12.35 -3.60
N LYS A 360 -18.69 -11.96 -4.86
CA LYS A 360 -19.07 -10.58 -5.20
C LYS A 360 -20.38 -10.15 -4.53
N GLU A 361 -21.37 -11.05 -4.45
CA GLU A 361 -22.63 -10.78 -3.74
C GLU A 361 -22.40 -10.61 -2.23
N LYS A 362 -21.54 -11.42 -1.61
CA LYS A 362 -21.15 -11.27 -0.19
C LYS A 362 -20.41 -9.96 0.06
N GLU A 363 -19.45 -9.59 -0.79
CA GLU A 363 -18.72 -8.32 -0.68
C GLU A 363 -19.67 -7.12 -0.83
N MET A 364 -20.62 -7.18 -1.76
CA MET A 364 -21.62 -6.13 -1.95
C MET A 364 -22.56 -6.02 -0.75
N ALA A 365 -23.00 -7.15 -0.19
CA ALA A 365 -23.84 -7.20 1.00
C ALA A 365 -23.10 -6.66 2.25
N GLU A 366 -21.83 -7.00 2.42
CA GLU A 366 -20.99 -6.49 3.51
C GLU A 366 -20.75 -4.98 3.37
N SER A 367 -20.46 -4.51 2.15
CA SER A 367 -20.34 -3.08 1.87
C SER A 367 -21.64 -2.32 2.16
N LEU A 368 -22.79 -2.89 1.83
CA LEU A 368 -24.09 -2.30 2.14
C LEU A 368 -24.35 -2.26 3.65
N ARG A 369 -24.03 -3.35 4.36
CA ARG A 369 -24.15 -3.42 5.82
C ARG A 369 -23.28 -2.37 6.52
N LEU A 370 -22.03 -2.20 6.07
CA LEU A 370 -21.12 -1.17 6.59
C LEU A 370 -21.63 0.25 6.31
N PHE A 371 -22.26 0.46 5.15
CA PHE A 371 -22.87 1.74 4.81
C PHE A 371 -24.05 2.07 5.74
N LEU A 372 -24.96 1.11 5.96
CA LEU A 372 -26.10 1.28 6.87
C LEU A 372 -25.64 1.55 8.31
N LEU A 373 -24.61 0.84 8.78
CA LEU A 373 -24.04 1.06 10.11
C LEU A 373 -23.46 2.48 10.27
N ARG A 374 -22.84 3.03 9.21
CA ARG A 374 -22.32 4.41 9.22
C ARG A 374 -23.44 5.44 9.27
N GLU A 375 -24.53 5.22 8.53
CA GLU A 375 -25.70 6.09 8.54
C GLU A 375 -26.39 6.08 9.90
N GLU A 376 -26.57 4.90 10.51
CA GLU A 376 -27.12 4.78 11.86
C GLU A 376 -26.25 5.52 12.89
N LYS A 377 -24.92 5.38 12.79
CA LYS A 377 -23.99 6.12 13.66
C LYS A 377 -24.08 7.64 13.47
N ARG A 378 -24.29 8.12 12.24
CA ARG A 378 -24.53 9.55 11.95
C ARG A 378 -25.83 10.04 12.57
N LYS A 379 -26.93 9.30 12.38
CA LYS A 379 -28.23 9.62 12.98
C LYS A 379 -28.14 9.69 14.50
N LYS A 380 -27.52 8.70 15.13
CA LYS A 380 -27.32 8.67 16.59
C LYS A 380 -26.48 9.84 17.10
N LYS A 381 -25.43 10.22 16.36
CA LYS A 381 -24.61 11.39 16.71
C LYS A 381 -25.42 12.68 16.64
N LEU A 382 -26.23 12.84 15.59
CA LEU A 382 -27.05 14.03 15.37
C LEU A 382 -28.18 14.13 16.41
N GLN A 383 -28.75 12.99 16.82
CA GLN A 383 -29.74 12.91 17.90
C GLN A 383 -29.15 13.31 19.26
N LEU A 384 -27.93 12.83 19.58
CA LEU A 384 -27.19 13.24 20.79
C LEU A 384 -26.87 14.74 20.80
N GLU A 385 -26.56 15.31 19.63
CA GLU A 385 -26.25 16.73 19.48
C GLU A 385 -27.51 17.60 19.66
N MET A 386 -28.64 17.16 19.08
CA MET A 386 -29.96 17.77 19.31
C MET A 386 -30.38 17.73 20.78
N GLU A 387 -30.18 16.60 21.45
CA GLU A 387 -30.51 16.43 22.88
C GLU A 387 -29.62 17.32 23.77
N LYS A 388 -28.34 17.46 23.42
CA LYS A 388 -27.42 18.36 24.11
C LYS A 388 -27.84 19.83 23.96
N ILE A 389 -28.22 20.26 22.75
CA ILE A 389 -28.71 21.62 22.50
C ILE A 389 -30.02 21.87 23.26
N ALA A 390 -30.93 20.89 23.29
CA ALA A 390 -32.17 20.99 24.05
C ALA A 390 -31.91 21.13 25.56
N ALA A 391 -30.96 20.37 26.11
CA ALA A 391 -30.56 20.47 27.51
C ALA A 391 -29.88 21.81 27.86
N GLU A 392 -29.09 22.39 26.95
CA GLU A 392 -28.46 23.70 27.15
C GLU A 392 -29.45 24.88 27.00
N SER A 393 -30.59 24.67 26.33
CA SER A 393 -31.61 25.72 26.09
C SER A 393 -32.66 25.92 27.19
N ASN A 394 -32.63 25.12 28.27
CA ASN A 394 -33.53 25.27 29.42
C ASN A 394 -32.74 25.63 30.71
N PRO A 395 -32.48 26.92 30.98
CA PRO A 395 -31.73 27.35 32.16
C PRO A 395 -32.51 27.28 33.49
N ASP A 396 -33.83 27.07 33.47
CA ASP A 396 -34.69 27.19 34.68
C ASP A 396 -35.02 25.87 35.40
N THR A 397 -34.27 24.80 35.15
CA THR A 397 -34.45 23.55 35.93
C THR A 397 -33.55 23.59 37.17
N PRO A 398 -34.08 23.70 38.39
CA PRO A 398 -33.27 23.73 39.60
C PRO A 398 -32.47 22.43 39.73
N LYS A 399 -31.17 22.59 40.00
CA LYS A 399 -30.21 21.52 40.28
C LYS A 399 -30.72 20.63 41.41
N SER A 400 -31.47 19.58 41.07
CA SER A 400 -31.77 18.49 41.97
C SER A 400 -30.50 17.67 42.20
N THR A 401 -29.96 17.80 43.41
CA THR A 401 -29.02 16.89 44.06
C THR A 401 -29.46 15.45 43.86
N THR A 402 -28.97 14.82 42.81
CA THR A 402 -29.02 13.37 42.66
C THR A 402 -27.60 12.86 42.83
N GLU A 403 -27.39 12.12 43.91
CA GLU A 403 -26.15 11.42 44.21
C GLU A 403 -25.57 10.79 42.94
N VAL A 404 -24.33 11.17 42.63
CA VAL A 404 -23.52 10.59 41.58
C VAL A 404 -23.20 9.16 41.99
N LYS A 405 -24.12 8.24 41.67
CA LYS A 405 -23.78 6.85 41.46
C LYS A 405 -22.79 6.87 40.30
N LYS A 406 -21.53 6.60 40.63
CA LYS A 406 -20.38 6.50 39.74
C LYS A 406 -20.65 5.47 38.63
N VAL A 407 -21.41 5.87 37.63
CA VAL A 407 -21.56 5.12 36.39
C VAL A 407 -20.26 5.35 35.63
N GLU A 408 -19.40 4.34 35.67
CA GLU A 408 -18.22 4.29 34.80
C GLU A 408 -18.66 4.63 33.37
N PRO A 409 -18.06 5.64 32.73
CA PRO A 409 -18.35 5.93 31.35
C PRO A 409 -18.01 4.68 30.55
N LYS A 410 -19.01 4.07 29.91
CA LYS A 410 -18.80 3.03 28.91
C LYS A 410 -18.00 3.65 27.76
N GLU A 411 -16.69 3.61 27.89
CA GLU A 411 -15.72 4.02 26.88
C GLU A 411 -16.10 3.37 25.55
N GLN A 412 -16.11 4.16 24.47
CA GLN A 412 -16.34 3.62 23.14
C GLN A 412 -15.26 2.57 22.83
N PRO A 413 -15.58 1.26 22.74
CA PRO A 413 -14.61 0.18 22.95
C PRO A 413 -13.60 -0.04 21.80
N GLY A 414 -13.54 0.84 20.80
CA GLY A 414 -12.71 0.65 19.60
C GLY A 414 -11.65 1.72 19.33
N ILE A 415 -11.88 2.98 19.68
CA ILE A 415 -11.05 4.09 19.17
C ILE A 415 -9.74 4.22 19.96
N HIS A 416 -9.77 3.97 21.28
CA HIS A 416 -8.56 4.07 22.11
C HIS A 416 -7.57 2.92 21.86
N LYS A 417 -8.02 1.76 21.38
CA LYS A 417 -7.14 0.61 21.19
C LYS A 417 -6.06 0.87 20.14
N ASP A 418 -6.41 1.55 19.05
CA ASP A 418 -5.47 1.91 17.99
C ASP A 418 -4.44 2.96 18.45
N LEU A 419 -4.83 3.90 19.33
CA LEU A 419 -3.94 4.91 19.92
C LEU A 419 -2.87 4.30 20.82
N ARG A 420 -3.22 3.22 21.51
CA ARG A 420 -2.32 2.47 22.41
C ARG A 420 -1.45 1.44 21.67
N LYS A 421 -1.66 1.29 20.35
CA LYS A 421 -1.00 0.27 19.53
C LYS A 421 0.24 0.84 18.84
N ILE A 422 1.39 0.27 19.16
CA ILE A 422 2.66 0.52 18.47
C ILE A 422 2.96 -0.59 17.47
N PHE A 423 3.69 -0.20 16.42
CA PHE A 423 4.19 -1.04 15.36
C PHE A 423 5.70 -1.20 15.52
N VAL A 424 6.17 -2.44 15.57
CA VAL A 424 7.58 -2.83 15.61
C VAL A 424 7.90 -3.54 14.30
N GLY A 425 8.70 -2.90 13.45
CA GLY A 425 9.09 -3.40 12.14
C GLY A 425 10.60 -3.56 11.99
N GLY A 426 11.04 -4.11 10.86
CA GLY A 426 12.46 -4.36 10.57
C GLY A 426 13.01 -5.67 11.14
N ILE A 427 12.22 -6.40 11.93
CA ILE A 427 12.60 -7.73 12.42
C ILE A 427 12.69 -8.68 11.22
N ASP A 428 13.91 -9.08 10.87
CA ASP A 428 14.14 -10.01 9.78
C ASP A 428 13.75 -11.44 10.20
N PHE A 429 12.88 -12.05 9.38
CA PHE A 429 12.46 -13.43 9.50
C PHE A 429 12.88 -14.28 8.29
N VAL A 430 13.59 -13.72 7.30
CA VAL A 430 13.93 -14.39 6.04
C VAL A 430 14.73 -15.68 6.27
N GLU A 431 15.67 -15.67 7.22
CA GLU A 431 16.46 -16.86 7.56
C GLU A 431 15.60 -17.97 8.17
N LEU A 432 14.67 -17.59 9.06
CA LEU A 432 13.69 -18.50 9.66
C LEU A 432 12.74 -19.07 8.60
N GLU A 433 12.26 -18.23 7.69
CA GLU A 433 11.40 -18.65 6.58
C GLU A 433 12.10 -19.62 5.64
N LYS A 434 13.37 -19.36 5.30
CA LYS A 434 14.17 -20.25 4.46
C LYS A 434 14.38 -21.61 5.13
N LYS A 435 14.73 -21.63 6.43
CA LYS A 435 14.97 -22.87 7.20
C LYS A 435 13.69 -23.67 7.48
N TYR A 436 12.56 -23.00 7.73
CA TYR A 436 11.30 -23.62 8.15
C TYR A 436 10.16 -23.52 7.13
N SER A 437 10.46 -23.23 5.85
CA SER A 437 9.47 -23.12 4.75
C SER A 437 8.52 -24.32 4.65
N ARG A 438 9.01 -25.53 4.96
CA ARG A 438 8.23 -26.78 4.93
C ARG A 438 7.32 -26.99 6.15
N LYS A 439 7.44 -26.17 7.21
CA LYS A 439 6.75 -26.35 8.50
C LYS A 439 6.18 -25.01 9.01
N PRO A 440 5.08 -24.50 8.41
CA PRO A 440 4.53 -23.17 8.73
C PRO A 440 4.08 -23.03 10.20
N SER A 441 3.60 -24.11 10.83
CA SER A 441 3.22 -24.10 12.24
C SER A 441 4.41 -23.88 13.19
N GLN A 442 5.58 -24.44 12.85
CA GLN A 442 6.81 -24.22 13.61
C GLN A 442 7.36 -22.83 13.39
N LEU A 443 7.30 -22.32 12.14
CA LEU A 443 7.70 -20.97 11.80
C LEU A 443 6.94 -19.93 12.63
N SER A 444 5.62 -20.03 12.75
CA SER A 444 4.82 -19.10 13.57
C SER A 444 5.19 -19.15 15.06
N LYS A 445 5.44 -20.34 15.61
CA LYS A 445 5.91 -20.50 17.00
C LYS A 445 7.29 -19.88 17.21
N LEU A 446 8.20 -20.03 16.25
CA LEU A 446 9.54 -19.43 16.30
C LEU A 446 9.51 -17.90 16.14
N LYS A 447 8.67 -17.36 15.23
CA LYS A 447 8.44 -15.91 15.12
C LYS A 447 7.93 -15.36 16.45
N LEU A 448 6.97 -16.02 17.08
CA LEU A 448 6.44 -15.62 18.38
C LEU A 448 7.49 -15.74 19.49
N LYS A 449 8.33 -16.79 19.47
CA LYS A 449 9.44 -16.95 20.43
C LYS A 449 10.48 -15.85 20.28
N LYS A 450 10.88 -15.48 19.05
CA LYS A 450 11.77 -14.33 18.77
C LYS A 450 11.22 -13.05 19.38
N ILE A 451 9.93 -12.80 19.13
CA ILE A 451 9.22 -11.64 19.65
C ILE A 451 9.11 -11.68 21.18
N SER A 452 8.98 -12.86 21.80
CA SER A 452 8.88 -12.98 23.27
C SER A 452 10.12 -12.46 24.00
N TYR A 453 11.31 -12.51 23.38
CA TYR A 453 12.53 -11.91 23.93
C TYR A 453 12.55 -10.38 23.88
N LEU A 454 11.77 -9.76 22.98
CA LEU A 454 11.63 -8.30 22.92
C LEU A 454 10.71 -7.77 24.02
N ILE A 455 9.71 -8.55 24.44
CA ILE A 455 8.66 -8.11 25.35
C ILE A 455 9.18 -7.52 26.68
N PRO A 456 10.16 -8.13 27.38
CA PRO A 456 10.66 -7.57 28.63
C PRO A 456 11.14 -6.11 28.50
N TYR A 457 11.77 -5.77 27.37
CA TYR A 457 12.22 -4.41 27.09
C TYR A 457 11.07 -3.45 26.78
N PHE A 458 9.94 -3.95 26.27
CA PHE A 458 8.75 -3.11 26.06
C PHE A 458 7.92 -2.94 27.34
N ASN A 459 8.01 -3.89 28.28
CA ASN A 459 7.35 -3.81 29.59
C ASN A 459 7.92 -2.69 30.48
N GLN A 460 9.14 -2.22 30.23
CA GLN A 460 9.73 -1.11 30.99
C GLN A 460 9.00 0.23 30.80
N PHE A 461 8.22 0.37 29.71
CA PHE A 461 7.45 1.59 29.43
C PHE A 461 6.03 1.54 29.99
N GLY A 462 5.50 0.36 30.30
CA GLY A 462 4.12 0.18 30.75
C GLY A 462 3.61 -1.25 30.56
N GLN A 463 2.36 -1.49 30.99
CA GLN A 463 1.75 -2.81 30.89
C GLN A 463 1.26 -3.08 29.47
N VAL A 464 1.75 -4.18 28.87
CA VAL A 464 1.33 -4.66 27.55
C VAL A 464 0.02 -5.45 27.68
N GLU A 465 -1.04 -4.96 27.04
CA GLU A 465 -2.39 -5.56 27.02
C GLU A 465 -2.51 -6.67 25.97
N GLU A 466 -2.04 -6.42 24.74
CA GLU A 466 -2.17 -7.36 23.63
C GLU A 466 -0.91 -7.41 22.77
N ARG A 467 -0.65 -8.59 22.20
CA ARG A 467 0.48 -8.87 21.29
C ARG A 467 -0.08 -9.52 20.04
N SER A 468 0.20 -8.96 18.86
CA SER A 468 -0.22 -9.58 17.59
C SER A 468 0.90 -9.53 16.56
N VAL A 469 1.05 -10.61 15.79
CA VAL A 469 2.03 -10.74 14.71
C VAL A 469 1.28 -10.79 13.40
N ALA A 470 1.58 -9.89 12.47
CA ALA A 470 0.99 -9.92 11.13
C ALA A 470 2.09 -9.78 10.07
N LYS A 471 2.24 -10.83 9.25
CA LYS A 471 3.29 -10.95 8.22
C LYS A 471 4.69 -10.89 8.86
N ASP A 472 5.35 -9.74 8.70
CA ASP A 472 6.72 -9.45 9.16
C ASP A 472 6.74 -8.32 10.18
N HIS A 473 5.58 -8.02 10.75
CA HIS A 473 5.39 -6.93 11.68
C HIS A 473 4.85 -7.46 12.99
N PHE A 474 5.33 -6.84 14.06
CA PHE A 474 4.87 -7.10 15.39
C PHE A 474 4.13 -5.86 15.92
N PHE A 475 2.97 -6.07 16.53
CA PHE A 475 2.21 -5.01 17.17
C PHE A 475 2.09 -5.28 18.66
N ILE A 476 2.30 -4.21 19.43
CA ILE A 476 2.13 -4.19 20.89
C ILE A 476 1.05 -3.17 21.20
N THR A 477 0.03 -3.57 21.94
CA THR A 477 -0.99 -2.68 22.47
C THR A 477 -0.73 -2.49 23.95
N TYR A 478 -0.51 -1.25 24.38
CA TYR A 478 -0.37 -0.89 25.79
C TYR A 478 -1.72 -0.66 26.47
N GLN A 479 -1.74 -0.67 27.79
CA GLN A 479 -2.92 -0.29 28.56
C GLN A 479 -3.19 1.23 28.48
N LYS A 480 -2.13 2.05 28.38
CA LYS A 480 -2.19 3.52 28.31
C LYS A 480 -1.55 4.06 27.03
N VAL A 481 -2.00 5.23 26.56
CA VAL A 481 -1.49 5.85 25.32
C VAL A 481 -0.09 6.44 25.54
N GLU A 482 0.16 6.93 26.75
CA GLU A 482 1.42 7.54 27.16
C GLU A 482 2.57 6.52 27.12
N ASP A 483 2.30 5.28 27.50
CA ASP A 483 3.26 4.17 27.48
C ASP A 483 3.70 3.85 26.05
N ALA A 484 2.74 3.82 25.12
CA ALA A 484 2.99 3.64 23.69
C ALA A 484 3.87 4.78 23.13
N GLN A 485 3.59 6.04 23.51
CA GLN A 485 4.39 7.19 23.08
C GLN A 485 5.81 7.16 23.67
N ARG A 486 5.96 6.83 24.95
CA ARG A 486 7.27 6.70 25.60
C ARG A 486 8.14 5.63 24.93
N ALA A 487 7.55 4.46 24.63
CA ALA A 487 8.25 3.40 23.92
C ALA A 487 8.71 3.86 22.52
N VAL A 488 7.85 4.57 21.78
CA VAL A 488 8.18 5.10 20.45
C VAL A 488 9.31 6.14 20.52
N GLU A 489 9.25 7.08 21.46
CA GLU A 489 10.26 8.13 21.58
C GLU A 489 11.61 7.55 22.04
N HIS A 490 11.61 6.60 22.98
CA HIS A 490 12.84 5.91 23.40
C HIS A 490 13.50 5.16 22.25
N PHE A 491 12.72 4.38 21.48
CA PHE A 491 13.24 3.61 20.34
C PHE A 491 13.33 4.41 19.05
N LYS A 492 13.09 5.73 19.07
CA LYS A 492 13.38 6.62 17.95
C LYS A 492 14.89 6.85 17.82
N VAL A 493 15.59 6.90 18.94
CA VAL A 493 17.06 6.98 19.06
C VAL A 493 17.72 5.69 18.58
N LEU A 494 18.72 5.79 17.70
CA LEU A 494 19.35 4.61 17.06
C LEU A 494 20.18 3.80 18.07
N GLU A 495 20.85 4.50 18.98
CA GLU A 495 21.74 3.96 20.00
C GLU A 495 20.99 3.02 20.95
N ASN A 496 19.79 3.42 21.40
CA ASN A 496 18.92 2.60 22.24
C ASN A 496 18.51 1.29 21.54
N ARG A 497 18.26 1.35 20.22
CA ARG A 497 17.94 0.15 19.43
C ARG A 497 19.16 -0.78 19.31
N LYS A 498 20.34 -0.22 19.04
CA LYS A 498 21.60 -1.00 18.97
C LYS A 498 21.93 -1.67 20.30
N LEU A 499 21.78 -0.94 21.41
CA LEU A 499 22.03 -1.45 22.75
C LEU A 499 21.08 -2.60 23.09
N LEU A 500 19.80 -2.48 22.75
CA LEU A 500 18.82 -3.56 22.91
C LEU A 500 19.18 -4.78 22.06
N THR A 501 19.53 -4.58 20.78
CA THR A 501 19.94 -5.68 19.90
C THR A 501 21.17 -6.42 20.47
N ALA A 502 22.17 -5.69 20.95
CA ALA A 502 23.36 -6.28 21.56
C ALA A 502 23.04 -7.07 22.85
N ASP A 503 22.17 -6.54 23.73
CA ASP A 503 21.74 -7.24 24.94
C ASP A 503 20.91 -8.49 24.60
N MET A 504 20.08 -8.42 23.57
CA MET A 504 19.36 -9.59 23.05
C MET A 504 20.31 -10.65 22.49
N GLU A 505 21.28 -10.27 21.66
CA GLU A 505 22.28 -11.19 21.11
C GLU A 505 23.07 -11.88 22.21
N LYS A 506 23.45 -11.13 23.26
CA LYS A 506 24.11 -11.66 24.44
C LYS A 506 23.23 -12.70 25.16
N LYS A 507 21.98 -12.37 25.49
CA LYS A 507 21.04 -13.29 26.18
C LYS A 507 20.71 -14.53 25.34
N LEU A 508 20.60 -14.38 24.02
CA LEU A 508 20.38 -15.51 23.12
C LEU A 508 21.59 -16.45 23.11
N THR A 509 22.80 -15.89 23.04
CA THR A 509 24.05 -16.65 23.09
C THR A 509 24.19 -17.40 24.42
N GLU A 510 23.90 -16.75 25.55
CA GLU A 510 23.94 -17.36 26.89
C GLU A 510 22.92 -18.50 27.05
N SER A 511 21.70 -18.32 26.51
CA SER A 511 20.65 -19.33 26.60
C SER A 511 20.85 -20.55 25.69
N LYS A 512 21.91 -20.57 24.86
CA LYS A 512 22.14 -21.57 23.79
C LYS A 512 20.94 -21.77 22.86
N ALA A 513 19.98 -20.84 22.86
CA ALA A 513 18.91 -20.83 21.87
C ALA A 513 19.57 -20.46 20.53
N GLU A 514 19.42 -21.30 19.50
CA GLU A 514 20.06 -21.12 18.19
C GLU A 514 20.14 -19.64 17.78
N LEU A 515 21.36 -19.19 17.42
CA LEU A 515 21.76 -17.83 17.01
C LEU A 515 20.93 -17.20 15.87
N LEU A 516 19.95 -17.92 15.31
CA LEU A 516 19.04 -17.49 14.25
C LEU A 516 18.02 -16.40 14.68
N LEU A 517 18.19 -15.87 15.88
CA LEU A 517 17.24 -14.97 16.55
C LEU A 517 17.76 -13.53 16.68
N ALA A 518 18.96 -13.21 16.19
CA ALA A 518 19.46 -11.84 16.17
C ALA A 518 18.54 -10.94 15.31
N CYS A 519 18.25 -9.73 15.80
CA CYS A 519 17.48 -8.71 15.10
C CYS A 519 18.47 -7.65 14.59
N SER A 520 18.94 -7.78 13.34
CA SER A 520 19.96 -6.91 12.74
C SER A 520 19.61 -5.42 12.78
N SER A 521 18.33 -5.09 12.64
CA SER A 521 17.80 -3.76 12.92
C SER A 521 16.30 -3.86 13.18
N PHE A 522 15.74 -2.94 13.96
CA PHE A 522 14.29 -2.78 14.05
C PHE A 522 13.96 -1.31 14.19
N TYR A 523 12.68 -0.96 14.07
CA TYR A 523 12.17 0.38 14.35
C TYR A 523 10.79 0.31 14.97
N VAL A 524 10.47 1.31 15.79
CA VAL A 524 9.18 1.40 16.50
C VAL A 524 8.47 2.67 16.07
N ARG A 525 7.19 2.56 15.69
CA ARG A 525 6.35 3.69 15.26
C ARG A 525 4.92 3.52 15.77
N LEU A 526 4.21 4.63 15.93
CA LEU A 526 2.76 4.59 16.13
C LEU A 526 2.06 4.11 14.85
N THR A 527 0.93 3.41 15.01
CA THR A 527 0.13 2.98 13.85
C THR A 527 -0.44 4.18 13.08
N LYS A 528 -0.68 4.02 11.76
CA LYS A 528 -1.17 5.12 10.90
C LYS A 528 -2.54 5.65 11.34
N SER A 529 -3.35 4.82 12.01
CA SER A 529 -4.61 5.21 12.63
C SER A 529 -4.42 6.37 13.58
N VAL A 530 -3.37 6.32 14.41
CA VAL A 530 -3.05 7.33 15.42
C VAL A 530 -2.78 8.69 14.79
N LYS A 531 -2.00 8.72 13.71
CA LYS A 531 -1.70 9.99 13.02
C LYS A 531 -2.95 10.66 12.47
N LYS A 532 -3.93 9.89 11.99
CA LYS A 532 -5.20 10.43 11.51
C LYS A 532 -6.07 10.94 12.67
N VAL A 533 -6.12 10.20 13.77
CA VAL A 533 -6.88 10.61 14.96
C VAL A 533 -6.28 11.87 15.58
N GLN A 534 -4.97 11.91 15.82
CA GLN A 534 -4.27 13.10 16.32
C GLN A 534 -4.43 14.30 15.40
N LEU A 535 -4.37 14.11 14.07
CA LEU A 535 -4.63 15.20 13.12
C LEU A 535 -6.08 15.69 13.20
N THR A 536 -7.04 14.79 13.42
CA THR A 536 -8.45 15.13 13.56
C THR A 536 -8.71 15.88 14.88
N GLU A 537 -8.11 15.43 15.98
CA GLU A 537 -8.19 16.09 17.29
C GLU A 537 -7.53 17.46 17.26
N LYS A 538 -6.34 17.59 16.65
CA LYS A 538 -5.67 18.87 16.44
C LYS A 538 -6.53 19.83 15.61
N ASN A 539 -7.10 19.36 14.50
CA ASN A 539 -8.00 20.17 13.69
C ASN A 539 -9.29 20.57 14.44
N GLN A 540 -9.79 19.73 15.35
CA GLN A 540 -10.93 20.07 16.20
C GLN A 540 -10.56 21.11 17.27
N GLN A 541 -9.39 21.00 17.89
CA GLN A 541 -8.87 22.01 18.80
C GLN A 541 -8.63 23.35 18.10
N GLU A 542 -8.02 23.36 16.93
CA GLU A 542 -7.82 24.58 16.14
C GLU A 542 -9.16 25.22 15.74
N LYS A 543 -10.17 24.41 15.40
CA LYS A 543 -11.53 24.92 15.15
C LYS A 543 -12.17 25.50 16.42
N LYS A 544 -11.99 24.84 17.56
CA LYS A 544 -12.49 25.33 18.87
C LYS A 544 -11.83 26.66 19.24
N GLN A 545 -10.50 26.76 19.12
CA GLN A 545 -9.77 27.99 19.38
C GLN A 545 -10.15 29.12 18.41
N LYS A 546 -10.37 28.82 17.12
CA LYS A 546 -10.87 29.82 16.17
C LYS A 546 -12.27 30.30 16.52
N LEU A 547 -13.15 29.40 16.94
CA LEU A 547 -14.50 29.75 17.39
C LEU A 547 -14.46 30.59 18.66
N GLU A 548 -13.66 30.21 19.66
CA GLU A 548 -13.45 30.99 20.88
C GLU A 548 -12.88 32.38 20.58
N SER A 549 -11.90 32.48 19.67
CA SER A 549 -11.35 33.77 19.23
C SER A 549 -12.37 34.61 18.46
N GLN A 550 -13.28 33.98 17.72
CA GLN A 550 -14.35 34.69 17.02
C GLN A 550 -15.41 35.21 17.99
N ILE A 551 -15.82 34.39 18.97
CA ILE A 551 -16.73 34.80 20.04
C ILE A 551 -16.14 35.98 20.82
N GLN A 552 -14.85 35.91 21.18
CA GLN A 552 -14.19 37.01 21.88
C GLN A 552 -14.20 38.30 21.05
N LYS A 553 -13.88 38.23 19.75
CA LYS A 553 -13.95 39.40 18.87
C LYS A 553 -15.35 39.99 18.75
N GLU A 554 -16.38 39.13 18.72
CA GLU A 554 -17.77 39.58 18.70
C GLU A 554 -18.17 40.23 20.02
N MET A 555 -17.70 39.71 21.16
CA MET A 555 -17.89 40.33 22.48
C MET A 555 -17.21 41.70 22.57
N ASP A 556 -15.94 41.80 22.18
CA ASP A 556 -15.18 43.06 22.19
C ASP A 556 -15.84 44.12 21.27
N ALA A 557 -16.37 43.70 20.11
CA ALA A 557 -17.08 44.59 19.19
C ALA A 557 -18.42 45.09 19.75
N ILE A 558 -19.11 44.30 20.57
CA ILE A 558 -20.34 44.73 21.26
C ILE A 558 -20.00 45.78 22.33
N GLU A 559 -18.90 45.59 23.06
CA GLU A 559 -18.41 46.53 24.07
C GLU A 559 -17.99 47.87 23.43
N ASP A 560 -17.21 47.81 22.34
CA ASP A 560 -16.77 49.00 21.57
C ASP A 560 -17.92 49.76 20.90
N ALA A 561 -19.00 49.07 20.52
CA ALA A 561 -20.17 49.69 19.92
C ALA A 561 -21.00 50.52 20.92
N GLY A 562 -20.57 50.62 22.19
CA GLY A 562 -21.25 51.41 23.20
C GLY A 562 -22.61 50.85 23.62
N TRP A 563 -22.85 49.56 23.34
CA TRP A 563 -24.00 48.83 23.87
C TRP A 563 -23.68 48.44 25.32
N THR A 564 -23.50 49.44 26.17
CA THR A 564 -23.50 49.24 27.61
C THR A 564 -24.91 48.80 27.97
N ILE A 565 -25.08 47.52 28.30
CA ILE A 565 -26.32 47.02 28.90
C ILE A 565 -26.43 47.73 30.26
N VAL A 566 -27.17 48.83 30.30
CA VAL A 566 -27.58 49.50 31.55
C VAL A 566 -28.77 48.75 32.12
#